data_AF-A0A7C9U1C0-F1
#
_entry.id   AF-A0A7C9U1C0-F1
#
_cell.length_a   1.000
_cell.length_b   1.000
_cell.length_c   1.000
_cell.angle_alpha   90.00
_cell.angle_beta   90.00
_cell.angle_gamma   90.00
#
_symmetry.space_group_name_H-M   'P 1'
#
loop_
_entity.id
_entity.type
_entity.pdbx_description
1 polymer ?
#
loop_
_entity_poly.entity_id
_entity_poly.type
_entity_poly.pdbx_seq_one_letter_code
_entity_poly.pdbx_strand_id
1 'polypeptide(L)' 'MEELEFVIYPDGRVVEKVTGIVGASCAEVTAAIEAQLGRVLSQEKTSEFFAQKLQQSAQATTQATFSDW' A
#
# COMPACT_ATOMS: atom_id res chain seq x y z
N MET A 1 -2.36 -13.89 3.62
CA MET A 1 -3.84 -13.94 3.53
C MET A 1 -4.29 -12.49 3.56
N GLU A 2 -5.14 -12.09 2.63
CA GLU A 2 -5.62 -10.71 2.46
C GLU A 2 -7.00 -10.60 3.11
N GLU A 3 -7.24 -9.57 3.91
CA GLU A 3 -8.49 -9.38 4.64
C GLU A 3 -8.96 -7.93 4.58
N LEU A 4 -10.27 -7.74 4.45
CA LEU A 4 -10.95 -6.45 4.54
C LEU A 4 -11.99 -6.51 5.67
N GLU A 5 -11.83 -5.66 6.68
CA GLU A 5 -12.73 -5.54 7.81
C GLU A 5 -13.52 -4.24 7.70
N PHE A 6 -14.85 -4.34 7.89
CA PHE A 6 -15.76 -3.20 7.89
C PHE A 6 -16.45 -3.09 9.25
N VAL A 7 -16.29 -1.95 9.91
CA VAL A 7 -17.02 -1.61 11.14
C VAL A 7 -18.05 -0.55 10.81
N ILE A 8 -19.33 -0.92 10.90
CA ILE A 8 -20.47 -0.02 10.67
C ILE A 8 -21.01 0.44 12.01
N TYR A 9 -20.95 1.74 12.27
CA TYR A 9 -21.47 2.34 13.49
C TYR A 9 -22.98 2.63 13.36
N PRO A 10 -23.74 2.68 14.47
CA PRO A 10 -25.17 2.99 14.46
C PRO A 10 -25.50 4.38 13.91
N ASP A 11 -24.51 5.29 13.86
CA ASP A 11 -24.63 6.62 13.29
C ASP A 11 -24.39 6.66 11.77
N GLY A 12 -24.16 5.50 11.15
CA GLY A 12 -23.96 5.35 9.71
C GLY A 12 -22.51 5.55 9.24
N ARG A 13 -21.55 5.79 10.16
CA ARG A 13 -20.13 5.82 9.79
C ARG A 13 -19.61 4.42 9.52
N VAL A 14 -18.80 4.28 8.48
CA VAL A 14 -18.12 3.03 8.12
C VAL A 14 -16.62 3.24 8.27
N VAL A 15 -15.97 2.34 9.01
CA VAL A 15 -14.51 2.25 9.09
C VAL A 15 -14.07 1.02 8.34
N GLU A 16 -13.19 1.21 7.36
CA GLU A 16 -12.59 0.15 6.56
C GLU A 16 -11.14 -0.07 7.02
N LYS A 17 -10.77 -1.34 7.23
CA LYS A 17 -9.42 -1.74 7.58
C LYS A 17 -8.96 -2.84 6.64
N VAL A 18 -7.89 -2.57 5.90
CA VAL A 18 -7.27 -3.51 4.96
C VAL A 18 -6.00 -4.07 5.56
N THR A 19 -5.86 -5.39 5.56
CA THR A 19 -4.65 -6.08 6.02
C THR A 19 -4.19 -7.10 4.99
N GLY A 20 -2.89 -7.37 4.96
CA GLY A 20 -2.30 -8.38 4.06
C GLY A 20 -2.08 -7.94 2.60
N ILE A 21 -2.57 -6.77 2.19
CA ILE A 21 -2.27 -6.16 0.88
C ILE A 21 -1.13 -5.15 1.03
N VAL A 22 -0.04 -5.34 0.28
CA VAL A 22 1.16 -4.49 0.37
C VAL A 22 1.21 -3.44 -0.76
N GLY A 23 1.76 -2.27 -0.44
CA GLY A 23 1.97 -1.19 -1.41
C GLY A 23 0.68 -0.47 -1.84
N ALA A 24 0.75 0.24 -2.96
CA ALA A 24 -0.37 1.02 -3.49
C ALA A 24 -1.58 0.16 -3.93
N SER A 25 -1.40 -1.16 -4.09
CA SER A 25 -2.46 -2.08 -4.47
C SER A 25 -3.63 -2.08 -3.49
N CYS A 26 -3.42 -1.75 -2.21
CA CYS A 26 -4.53 -1.65 -1.25
C CYS A 26 -5.44 -0.46 -1.58
N ALA A 27 -4.88 0.66 -2.02
CA ALA A 27 -5.66 1.86 -2.35
C ALA A 27 -6.51 1.68 -3.62
N GLU A 28 -6.03 0.88 -4.58
CA GLU A 28 -6.82 0.56 -5.78
C GLU A 28 -8.03 -0.31 -5.46
N VAL A 29 -7.87 -1.26 -4.53
CA VAL A 29 -8.96 -2.15 -4.09
C VAL A 29 -10.01 -1.37 -3.31
N THR A 30 -9.61 -0.47 -2.41
CA THR A 30 -10.58 0.32 -1.62
C THR A 30 -11.26 1.41 -2.44
N ALA A 31 -10.64 1.93 -3.51
CA ALA A 31 -11.19 3.03 -4.30
C ALA A 31 -12.62 2.75 -4.85
N ALA A 32 -12.87 1.53 -5.33
CA ALA A 32 -14.20 1.16 -5.83
C ALA A 32 -15.25 1.06 -4.70
N ILE A 33 -14.81 0.68 -3.50
CA ILE A 33 -15.64 0.51 -2.31
C ILE A 33 -15.96 1.88 -1.70
N GLU A 34 -14.95 2.73 -1.54
CA GLU A 34 -15.06 4.11 -1.07
C GLU A 34 -16.04 4.91 -1.95
N ALA A 35 -15.99 4.73 -3.27
CA ALA A 35 -16.92 5.36 -4.20
C ALA A 35 -18.39 4.95 -4.00
N GLN A 36 -18.63 3.73 -3.52
CA GLN A 36 -19.99 3.24 -3.20
C GLN A 36 -20.44 3.63 -1.79
N LEU A 37 -19.52 3.66 -0.82
CA LEU A 37 -19.79 4.04 0.57
C LEU A 37 -19.99 5.55 0.74
N GLY A 38 -19.46 6.37 -0.17
CA GLY A 38 -19.72 7.80 -0.26
C GLY A 38 -18.44 8.64 -0.19
N ARG A 39 -18.32 9.48 0.84
CA ARG A 39 -17.18 10.40 0.99
C ARG A 39 -16.23 9.90 2.06
N VAL A 40 -14.95 9.76 1.70
CA VAL A 40 -13.87 9.50 2.65
C VAL A 40 -13.68 10.73 3.55
N LEU A 41 -13.78 10.51 4.86
CA LEU A 41 -13.56 11.54 5.88
C LEU A 41 -12.10 11.61 6.33
N SER A 42 -11.45 10.46 6.45
CA SER A 42 -10.06 10.32 6.86
C SER A 42 -9.49 9.05 6.24
N GLN A 43 -8.21 9.09 5.87
CA GLN A 43 -7.46 7.94 5.37
C GLN A 43 -6.13 7.88 6.11
N GLU A 44 -5.83 6.73 6.71
CA GLU A 44 -4.59 6.49 7.42
C GLU A 44 -3.84 5.33 6.75
N LYS A 45 -2.58 5.57 6.39
CA LYS A 45 -1.74 4.57 5.72
C LYS A 45 -1.05 3.72 6.79
N THR A 46 -1.20 2.41 6.71
CA THR A 46 -0.51 1.48 7.59
C THR A 46 0.90 1.15 7.09
N SER A 47 1.71 0.47 7.90
CA SER A 47 3.06 0.03 7.53
C SER A 47 3.11 -0.78 6.23
N GLU A 48 2.07 -1.56 5.95
CA GLU A 48 1.92 -2.40 4.78
C GLU A 48 1.84 -1.58 3.48
N PHE A 49 1.25 -0.38 3.53
CA PHE A 49 1.24 0.55 2.41
C PHE A 49 2.68 0.96 2.01
N PHE A 50 3.57 1.10 2.99
CA PHE A 50 4.96 1.50 2.77
C PHE A 50 5.90 0.32 2.54
N ALA A 51 5.45 -0.92 2.79
CA ALA A 51 6.24 -2.14 2.61
C ALA A 51 6.41 -2.55 1.14
N GLN A 52 6.23 -1.63 0.19
CA GLN A 52 6.38 -1.90 -1.23
C GLN A 52 7.77 -2.47 -1.50
N LYS A 53 7.82 -3.66 -2.10
CA LYS A 53 9.07 -4.28 -2.55
C LYS A 53 9.72 -3.34 -3.57
N LEU A 54 10.75 -2.62 -3.14
CA LEU A 54 11.71 -2.02 -4.04
C LEU A 54 12.37 -3.17 -4.82
N GLN A 55 12.00 -3.36 -6.08
CA GLN A 55 12.83 -4.14 -6.99
C GLN A 55 14.12 -3.35 -7.20
N GLN A 56 15.11 -3.64 -6.36
CA GLN A 56 16.45 -3.14 -6.56
C GLN A 56 16.99 -3.85 -7.81
N SER A 57 17.00 -3.13 -8.93
CA SER A 57 17.62 -3.58 -10.17
C SER A 57 19.11 -3.82 -9.89
N ALA A 58 19.48 -5.08 -9.72
CA ALA A 58 20.85 -5.52 -9.50
C ALA A 58 21.64 -5.39 -10.81
N GLN A 59 21.97 -4.16 -11.20
CA GLN A 59 22.96 -3.88 -12.23
C GLN A 59 23.85 -2.72 -11.76
N ALA A 60 24.57 -2.95 -10.67
CA ALA A 60 25.77 -2.19 -10.37
C ALA A 60 26.92 -2.84 -11.17
N THR A 61 27.10 -2.43 -12.42
CA THR A 61 28.30 -2.78 -13.20
C THR A 61 29.45 -1.93 -12.69
N THR A 62 30.14 -2.39 -11.64
CA THR A 62 31.41 -1.81 -11.21
C THR A 62 32.50 -2.19 -12.22
N GLN A 63 32.70 -1.36 -13.24
CA GLN A 63 33.93 -1.42 -14.05
C GLN A 63 35.10 -0.92 -13.21
N ALA A 64 35.83 -1.85 -12.60
CA ALA A 64 37.14 -1.56 -12.03
C ALA A 64 38.12 -1.27 -13.17
N THR A 65 38.41 0.01 -13.41
CA THR A 65 39.61 0.38 -14.17
C THR A 65 40.79 0.24 -13.23
N PHE A 66 41.50 -0.88 -13.34
CA PHE A 66 42.78 -1.07 -12.70
C PHE A 66 43.79 -0.16 -13.42
N SER A 67 44.13 0.96 -12.81
CA SER A 67 45.23 1.81 -13.27
C SER A 67 46.49 1.40 -12.53
N ASP A 68 47.39 0.70 -13.22
CA ASP A 68 48.78 0.54 -12.79
C ASP A 68 49.48 1.90 -12.85
N TRP A 69 49.90 2.40 -11.68
CA TRP A 69 50.85 3.50 -11.51
C TRP A 69 51.76 3.19 -10.32
#